data_AF-A0A849VAJ1-F1
#
_entry.id   AF-A0A849VAJ1-F1
#
_cell.length_a   1.000
_cell.length_b   1.000
_cell.length_c   1.000
_cell.angle_alpha   90.00
_cell.angle_beta   90.00
_cell.angle_gamma   90.00
#
_symmetry.space_group_name_H-M   'P 1'
#
loop_
_entity.id
_entity.type
_entity.pdbx_description
1 polymer ?
#
loop_
_entity_poly.entity_id
_entity_poly.type
_entity_poly.pdbx_seq_one_letter_code
_entity_poly.pdbx_strand_id
1 'polypeptide(L)'
;MKIRVYSVILLTVAILSGIGYLANLPSPSNATNQALRNAETSLFETQDKESQSTYIVQIDSSIRSDKQVVLSHSQLSWHMQLQTQAASNARLGQLSNISYTQDSQPVSLVSDLPFKVNYEQHRFEQLDLLGLPKEHTLQVTKQLFDLLSYDLTQPLVIDEAQRQATYRYQQTDNRIVRSTVEFKYHTANHKPEKEQQAWQLLLAPSGDIEKLSYINTLHWQQQQQKYIVEQSVNVVKVANSFTVLSAQSSDANAHIKVSQSPTVQREITDNASFKEALLELKESLSVAQAKVVGHYLVEHYSAYEIQALLDEMPHFSSAIIYSLQKLQTPQAEAILVDLIQFEQTSDLDKHKLAMALGRFGASSALSLQTLQSIAALPEHQVANTALLSLGTMAYFTPEQAVNVKNYLQQNISEQFNLSTTVLAVENSKDPSLLAKLSPLLGSADDSAKLNSIKVLSKHTDYQDQVVSALLASPQPKFVAAFTRTMLETGEALSAANKARLKQLQSQTQNPVVRKKIAELLEEKAG
;
A
#
# COMPACT_ATOMS: atom_id res chain seq x y z
N MET A 1 -37.42 2.14 55.57
CA MET A 1 -37.90 0.74 55.72
C MET A 1 -37.51 0.00 54.44
N LYS A 2 -36.63 -1.02 54.52
CA LYS A 2 -36.99 -2.45 54.50
C LYS A 2 -37.65 -2.81 53.14
N ILE A 3 -37.22 -3.74 52.29
CA ILE A 3 -36.62 -5.09 52.44
C ILE A 3 -36.38 -5.55 50.98
N ARG A 4 -35.17 -6.00 50.61
CA ARG A 4 -34.73 -7.40 50.42
C ARG A 4 -35.53 -8.20 49.37
N VAL A 5 -34.94 -8.57 48.23
CA VAL A 5 -34.06 -9.74 47.91
C VAL A 5 -34.86 -10.97 47.42
N TYR A 6 -34.19 -11.77 46.57
CA TYR A 6 -34.51 -13.10 46.00
C TYR A 6 -35.22 -13.09 44.64
N SER A 7 -34.94 -13.97 43.68
CA SER A 7 -33.81 -14.85 43.35
C SER A 7 -34.13 -15.43 41.95
N VAL A 8 -33.16 -15.51 41.04
CA VAL A 8 -32.59 -16.75 40.45
C VAL A 8 -33.62 -17.83 40.09
N ILE A 9 -33.71 -18.18 38.79
CA ILE A 9 -33.55 -19.56 38.26
C ILE A 9 -33.66 -19.61 36.71
N LEU A 10 -32.64 -20.26 36.12
CA LEU A 10 -32.50 -21.05 34.87
C LEU A 10 -32.98 -20.55 33.49
N LEU A 11 -32.05 -20.63 32.52
CA LEU A 11 -32.20 -21.60 31.43
C LEU A 11 -30.83 -22.10 30.92
N THR A 12 -30.64 -23.42 30.93
CA THR A 12 -29.56 -24.19 30.28
C THR A 12 -30.13 -24.99 29.09
N VAL A 13 -29.21 -25.58 28.30
CA VAL A 13 -29.36 -26.57 27.18
C VAL A 13 -29.01 -25.91 25.81
N ALA A 14 -28.07 -26.39 24.98
CA ALA A 14 -27.55 -27.74 24.75
C ALA A 14 -26.09 -27.78 24.24
N ILE A 15 -25.30 -28.76 24.70
CA ILE A 15 -24.21 -29.39 23.93
C ILE A 15 -24.22 -30.89 24.27
N LEU A 16 -24.50 -31.75 23.29
CA LEU A 16 -24.18 -33.18 23.32
C LEU A 16 -24.36 -33.78 21.92
N SER A 17 -23.26 -34.20 21.29
CA SER A 17 -23.18 -35.41 20.44
C SER A 17 -21.76 -35.56 19.93
N GLY A 18 -21.12 -36.72 20.20
CA GLY A 18 -19.86 -37.08 19.57
C GLY A 18 -18.88 -37.93 20.37
N ILE A 19 -19.33 -38.90 21.19
CA ILE A 19 -18.46 -39.98 21.68
C ILE A 19 -19.12 -41.30 21.32
N GLY A 20 -18.41 -42.12 20.55
CA GLY A 20 -18.84 -43.48 20.25
C GLY A 20 -18.01 -44.12 19.15
N TYR A 21 -16.76 -44.45 19.44
CA TYR A 21 -16.10 -45.69 19.02
C TYR A 21 -14.62 -45.65 19.46
N LEU A 22 -14.22 -46.62 20.29
CA LEU A 22 -12.89 -47.26 20.42
C LEU A 22 -12.66 -47.71 21.87
N ALA A 23 -13.34 -48.81 22.21
CA ALA A 23 -12.90 -49.74 23.25
C ALA A 23 -12.74 -51.10 22.57
N ASN A 24 -11.51 -51.41 22.15
CA ASN A 24 -11.04 -52.77 21.87
C ASN A 24 -9.51 -52.72 21.73
N LEU A 25 -8.83 -52.96 22.84
CA LEU A 25 -7.41 -53.33 22.87
C LEU A 25 -7.30 -54.70 23.52
N PRO A 26 -6.70 -55.69 22.85
CA PRO A 26 -6.06 -56.82 23.52
C PRO A 26 -4.59 -56.47 23.84
N SER A 27 -4.13 -56.96 24.98
CA SER A 27 -2.70 -57.19 25.30
C SER A 27 -2.51 -58.69 25.53
N PRO A 28 -1.28 -59.25 25.61
CA PRO A 28 0.04 -58.77 25.18
C PRO A 28 0.80 -59.84 24.33
N SER A 29 1.95 -59.50 23.73
CA SER A 29 3.00 -60.51 23.48
C SER A 29 4.41 -59.91 23.44
N ASN A 30 5.34 -60.71 23.96
CA ASN A 30 6.71 -60.39 24.33
C ASN A 30 7.67 -60.26 23.14
N ALA A 31 8.43 -59.17 23.12
CA ALA A 31 9.79 -59.01 22.57
C ALA A 31 10.09 -57.50 22.73
N THR A 32 11.13 -56.99 23.40
CA THR A 32 12.52 -57.39 23.38
C THR A 32 13.21 -56.68 24.56
N ASN A 33 13.64 -57.45 25.58
CA ASN A 33 14.60 -56.98 26.58
C ASN A 33 15.99 -56.92 25.93
N GLN A 34 16.31 -55.83 25.24
CA GLN A 34 17.67 -55.57 24.73
C GLN A 34 17.86 -54.09 24.34
N ALA A 35 17.61 -53.15 25.27
CA ALA A 35 18.01 -51.74 25.10
C ALA A 35 18.24 -50.98 26.42
N LEU A 36 18.36 -51.67 27.55
CA LEU A 36 18.48 -51.06 28.89
C LEU A 36 19.86 -51.28 29.55
N ARG A 37 20.93 -51.50 28.77
CA ARG A 37 22.28 -51.71 29.32
C ARG A 37 23.42 -50.94 28.64
N ASN A 38 23.14 -49.94 27.82
CA ASN A 38 24.16 -49.06 27.23
C ASN A 38 23.90 -47.57 27.56
N ALA A 39 23.55 -47.25 28.79
CA ALA A 39 23.36 -45.87 29.26
C ALA A 39 24.18 -45.57 30.53
N GLU A 40 25.42 -46.05 30.59
CA GLU A 40 26.40 -45.67 31.61
C GLU A 40 27.79 -45.52 30.98
N THR A 41 27.92 -44.62 29.99
CA THR A 41 29.18 -43.90 29.68
C THR A 41 28.89 -42.83 28.62
N SER A 42 28.54 -41.63 29.06
CA SER A 42 28.86 -40.39 28.36
C SER A 42 28.94 -39.27 29.40
N LEU A 43 30.04 -39.29 30.14
CA LEU A 43 30.50 -38.18 30.97
C LEU A 43 30.77 -36.98 30.07
N PHE A 44 30.12 -35.85 30.39
CA PHE A 44 30.51 -34.47 30.08
C PHE A 44 30.90 -34.14 28.63
N GLU A 45 29.89 -33.85 27.81
CA GLU A 45 29.93 -32.67 26.94
C GLU A 45 28.76 -31.76 27.33
N THR A 46 29.03 -30.80 28.21
CA THR A 46 28.21 -29.58 28.28
C THR A 46 28.48 -28.79 27.01
N GLN A 47 27.84 -29.17 25.90
CA GLN A 47 27.56 -28.23 24.84
C GLN A 47 26.60 -27.20 25.44
N ASP A 48 27.08 -25.97 25.61
CA ASP A 48 26.23 -24.80 25.75
C ASP A 48 25.19 -24.88 24.63
N LYS A 49 23.96 -25.24 24.98
CA LYS A 49 22.85 -25.25 24.03
C LYS A 49 22.63 -23.80 23.62
N GLU A 50 23.10 -23.44 22.44
CA GLU A 50 22.68 -22.22 21.77
C GLU A 50 21.15 -22.13 21.87
N SER A 51 20.67 -21.13 22.61
CA SER A 51 19.24 -20.85 22.71
C SER A 51 18.76 -20.41 21.32
N GLN A 52 17.87 -21.20 20.74
CA GLN A 52 17.34 -21.00 19.40
C GLN A 52 15.81 -21.01 19.44
N SER A 53 15.20 -19.99 18.84
CA SER A 53 13.75 -19.82 18.81
C SER A 53 13.27 -19.47 17.41
N THR A 54 12.20 -20.14 16.97
CA THR A 54 11.48 -19.80 15.74
C THR A 54 10.09 -19.28 16.08
N TYR A 55 9.69 -18.20 15.41
CA TYR A 55 8.41 -17.54 15.56
C TYR A 55 7.70 -17.39 14.22
N ILE A 56 6.38 -17.47 14.22
CA ILE A 56 5.55 -16.92 13.15
C ILE A 56 5.06 -15.56 13.62
N VAL A 57 5.26 -14.54 12.78
CA VAL A 57 4.80 -13.18 12.99
C VAL A 57 3.71 -12.87 11.97
N GLN A 58 2.63 -12.26 12.43
CA GLN A 58 1.58 -11.70 11.60
C GLN A 58 1.23 -10.30 12.10
N ILE A 59 1.24 -9.35 11.18
CA ILE A 59 0.83 -7.96 11.39
C ILE A 59 -0.35 -7.70 10.48
N ASP A 60 -1.48 -7.36 11.06
CA ASP A 60 -2.68 -6.96 10.34
C ASP A 60 -2.92 -5.48 10.59
N SER A 61 -3.13 -4.71 9.52
CA SER A 61 -3.55 -3.31 9.61
C SER A 61 -4.85 -3.13 8.84
N SER A 62 -5.79 -2.36 9.38
CA SER A 62 -7.01 -2.00 8.67
C SER A 62 -7.42 -0.57 8.97
N ILE A 63 -8.01 0.08 7.97
CA ILE A 63 -8.68 1.37 8.10
C ILE A 63 -10.15 1.12 7.85
N ARG A 64 -11.01 1.59 8.76
CA ARG A 64 -12.46 1.47 8.66
C ARG A 64 -13.12 2.84 8.76
N SER A 65 -14.27 2.98 8.11
CA SER A 65 -15.14 4.15 8.35
C SER A 65 -15.86 4.06 9.70
N ASP A 66 -16.50 5.16 10.07
CA ASP A 66 -17.44 5.26 11.20
C ASP A 66 -18.54 4.18 11.18
N LYS A 67 -18.95 3.74 9.99
CA LYS A 67 -19.93 2.67 9.73
C LYS A 67 -19.31 1.26 9.70
N GLN A 68 -18.06 1.10 10.16
CA GLN A 68 -17.33 -0.17 10.20
C GLN A 68 -17.05 -0.80 8.81
N VAL A 69 -17.14 -0.03 7.73
CA VAL A 69 -16.75 -0.50 6.40
C VAL A 69 -15.23 -0.49 6.31
N VAL A 70 -14.62 -1.63 5.97
CA VAL A 70 -13.17 -1.73 5.74
C VAL A 70 -12.83 -0.97 4.45
N LEU A 71 -12.06 0.10 4.59
CA LEU A 71 -11.60 0.98 3.50
C LEU A 71 -10.27 0.52 2.91
N SER A 72 -9.43 -0.08 3.75
CA SER A 72 -8.20 -0.75 3.35
C SER A 72 -7.80 -1.77 4.41
N HIS A 73 -7.19 -2.86 4.00
CA HIS A 73 -6.60 -3.87 4.85
C HIS A 73 -5.26 -4.32 4.30
N SER A 74 -4.28 -4.52 5.17
CA SER A 74 -3.03 -5.17 4.81
C SER A 74 -2.64 -6.20 5.85
N GLN A 75 -1.94 -7.22 5.40
CA GLN A 75 -1.41 -8.30 6.23
C GLN A 75 0.04 -8.55 5.81
N LEU A 76 0.96 -8.42 6.76
CA LEU A 76 2.37 -8.76 6.60
C LEU A 76 2.69 -9.91 7.53
N SER A 77 3.26 -10.99 7.01
CA SER A 77 3.64 -12.16 7.79
C SER A 77 5.01 -12.69 7.40
N TRP A 78 5.68 -13.33 8.36
CA TRP A 78 6.96 -13.98 8.14
C TRP A 78 7.27 -15.00 9.23
N HIS A 79 8.23 -15.87 8.96
CA HIS A 79 8.89 -16.71 9.94
C HIS A 79 10.16 -16.02 10.42
N MET A 80 10.35 -15.90 11.73
CA MET A 80 11.52 -15.29 12.35
C MET A 80 12.30 -16.32 13.14
N GLN A 81 13.54 -16.57 12.76
CA GLN A 81 14.48 -17.37 13.54
C GLN A 81 15.44 -16.46 14.31
N LEU A 82 15.72 -16.81 15.56
CA LEU A 82 16.73 -16.17 16.41
C LEU A 82 17.70 -17.23 16.95
N GLN A 83 18.99 -16.98 16.81
CA GLN A 83 20.07 -17.83 17.32
C GLN A 83 21.03 -17.02 18.17
N THR A 84 21.19 -17.40 19.43
CA THR A 84 22.18 -16.79 20.34
C THR A 84 23.60 -17.14 19.90
N GLN A 85 24.48 -16.14 19.81
CA GLN A 85 25.90 -16.37 19.57
C GLN A 85 26.61 -16.68 20.89
N ALA A 86 27.35 -17.79 20.93
CA ALA A 86 28.15 -18.16 22.10
C ALA A 86 29.06 -17.00 22.53
N ALA A 87 29.04 -16.65 23.82
CA ALA A 87 29.80 -15.57 24.47
C ALA A 87 29.36 -14.11 24.22
N SER A 88 28.17 -13.83 23.68
CA SER A 88 27.65 -12.46 23.59
C SER A 88 26.14 -12.35 23.79
N ASN A 89 25.65 -11.16 24.14
CA ASN A 89 24.21 -10.84 24.13
C ASN A 89 23.64 -10.69 22.71
N ALA A 90 24.47 -10.85 21.67
CA ALA A 90 24.05 -10.74 20.28
C ALA A 90 23.34 -12.01 19.80
N ARG A 91 22.27 -11.80 19.04
CA ARG A 91 21.50 -12.83 18.36
C ARG A 91 21.58 -12.60 16.85
N LEU A 92 21.89 -13.66 16.12
CA LEU A 92 21.68 -13.69 14.68
C LEU A 92 20.20 -13.96 14.42
N GLY A 93 19.66 -13.24 13.45
CA GLY A 93 18.27 -13.34 13.07
C GLY A 93 18.08 -13.56 11.57
N GLN A 94 17.02 -14.25 11.21
CA GLN A 94 16.60 -14.43 9.82
C GLN A 94 15.09 -14.33 9.73
N LEU A 95 14.59 -13.45 8.88
CA LEU A 95 13.21 -13.46 8.41
C LEU A 95 13.14 -14.34 7.16
N SER A 96 12.14 -15.20 7.06
CA SER A 96 11.91 -16.10 5.92
C SER A 96 10.42 -16.23 5.67
N ASN A 97 10.03 -16.76 4.50
CA ASN A 97 8.62 -16.91 4.10
C ASN A 97 7.85 -15.58 4.24
N ILE A 98 8.50 -14.48 3.87
CA ILE A 98 7.93 -13.14 3.99
C ILE A 98 6.81 -13.02 2.97
N SER A 99 5.61 -12.70 3.45
CA SER A 99 4.41 -12.52 2.64
C SER A 99 3.75 -11.21 3.02
N TYR A 100 3.47 -10.38 2.02
CA TYR A 100 2.72 -9.15 2.21
C TYR A 100 1.51 -9.19 1.29
N THR A 101 0.32 -8.97 1.84
CA THR A 101 -0.91 -8.80 1.07
C THR A 101 -1.57 -7.48 1.43
N GLN A 102 -2.07 -6.77 0.44
CA GLN A 102 -2.85 -5.56 0.63
C GLN A 102 -4.16 -5.72 -0.13
N ASP A 103 -5.28 -5.54 0.57
CA ASP A 103 -6.64 -5.73 0.05
C ASP A 103 -6.82 -7.10 -0.64
N SER A 104 -6.24 -8.14 -0.02
CA SER A 104 -6.20 -9.53 -0.49
C SER A 104 -5.34 -9.78 -1.75
N GLN A 105 -4.52 -8.82 -2.18
CA GLN A 105 -3.57 -8.97 -3.28
C GLN A 105 -2.14 -9.12 -2.77
N PRO A 106 -1.37 -10.12 -3.24
CA PRO A 106 0.03 -10.28 -2.83
C PRO A 106 0.92 -9.18 -3.42
N VAL A 107 1.76 -8.60 -2.58
CA VAL A 107 2.78 -7.62 -2.93
C VAL A 107 4.14 -8.29 -2.78
N SER A 108 4.96 -8.23 -3.84
CA SER A 108 6.26 -8.89 -3.84
C SER A 108 7.25 -8.16 -2.92
N LEU A 109 7.82 -8.90 -1.98
CA LEU A 109 8.95 -8.52 -1.14
C LEU A 109 10.08 -9.54 -1.31
N VAL A 110 11.24 -9.27 -0.70
CA VAL A 110 12.31 -10.27 -0.58
C VAL A 110 11.81 -11.50 0.18
N SER A 111 12.29 -12.70 -0.18
CA SER A 111 11.90 -13.95 0.48
C SER A 111 12.52 -14.09 1.87
N ASP A 112 13.73 -13.54 2.03
CA ASP A 112 14.61 -13.75 3.17
C ASP A 112 15.32 -12.44 3.54
N LEU A 113 15.42 -12.15 4.84
CA LEU A 113 16.12 -10.98 5.36
C LEU A 113 16.93 -11.33 6.63
N PRO A 114 18.27 -11.46 6.56
CA PRO A 114 19.11 -11.62 7.74
C PRO A 114 19.21 -10.31 8.55
N PHE A 115 19.40 -10.41 9.86
CA PHE A 115 19.62 -9.28 10.76
C PHE A 115 20.42 -9.68 12.01
N LYS A 116 20.81 -8.68 12.81
CA LYS A 116 21.43 -8.87 14.14
C LYS A 116 20.68 -8.03 15.17
N VAL A 117 20.56 -8.53 16.39
CA VAL A 117 19.94 -7.81 17.50
C VAL A 117 20.57 -8.23 18.82
N ASN A 118 20.71 -7.30 19.77
CA ASN A 118 21.17 -7.62 21.11
C ASN A 118 19.96 -7.91 22.00
N TYR A 119 20.07 -8.92 22.86
CA TYR A 119 19.03 -9.25 23.83
C TYR A 119 19.61 -9.29 25.24
N GLU A 120 19.20 -8.34 26.07
CA GLU A 120 19.65 -8.21 27.45
C GLU A 120 18.49 -7.76 28.34
N GLN A 121 18.38 -8.34 29.53
CA GLN A 121 17.36 -7.96 30.53
C GLN A 121 15.92 -7.88 29.98
N HIS A 122 15.55 -8.85 29.14
CA HIS A 122 14.24 -8.92 28.48
C HIS A 122 13.94 -7.83 27.43
N ARG A 123 14.98 -7.14 26.97
CA ARG A 123 14.90 -6.12 25.93
C ARG A 123 15.68 -6.52 24.71
N PHE A 124 15.12 -6.24 23.55
CA PHE A 124 15.81 -6.27 22.27
C PHE A 124 16.31 -4.88 21.94
N GLU A 125 17.61 -4.73 21.78
CA GLU A 125 18.26 -3.44 21.54
C GLU A 125 19.21 -3.54 20.34
N GLN A 126 19.53 -2.38 19.75
CA GLN A 126 20.54 -2.27 18.67
C GLN A 126 20.26 -3.21 17.49
N LEU A 127 19.01 -3.24 17.00
CA LEU A 127 18.66 -3.96 15.77
C LEU A 127 19.45 -3.40 14.58
N ASP A 128 20.19 -4.28 13.92
CA ASP A 128 20.92 -4.01 12.68
C ASP A 128 20.33 -4.87 11.56
N LEU A 129 19.65 -4.22 10.61
CA LEU A 129 19.10 -4.84 9.40
C LEU A 129 20.13 -4.91 8.26
N LEU A 130 21.42 -4.85 8.57
CA LEU A 130 22.55 -5.17 7.70
C LEU A 130 22.52 -4.42 6.36
N GLY A 131 22.26 -3.12 6.41
CA GLY A 131 22.24 -2.26 5.21
C GLY A 131 20.90 -2.21 4.47
N LEU A 132 19.81 -2.73 5.04
CA LEU A 132 18.47 -2.55 4.48
C LEU A 132 18.14 -1.03 4.37
N PRO A 133 17.67 -0.53 3.21
CA PRO A 133 17.26 0.87 3.09
C PRO A 133 16.16 1.24 4.10
N LYS A 134 16.24 2.46 4.65
CA LYS A 134 15.36 2.96 5.74
C LYS A 134 13.88 3.05 5.36
N GLU A 135 13.60 2.97 4.07
CA GLU A 135 12.29 3.16 3.45
C GLU A 135 11.67 1.84 3.03
N HIS A 136 12.38 0.72 3.24
CA HIS A 136 11.85 -0.61 2.96
C HIS A 136 10.76 -0.99 3.99
N THR A 137 9.67 -1.62 3.55
CA THR A 137 8.54 -2.03 4.42
C THR A 137 8.98 -2.85 5.64
N LEU A 138 9.98 -3.72 5.47
CA LEU A 138 10.53 -4.56 6.55
C LEU A 138 11.29 -3.79 7.65
N GLN A 139 11.42 -2.46 7.54
CA GLN A 139 11.88 -1.65 8.68
C GLN A 139 10.93 -1.74 9.89
N VAL A 140 9.68 -2.18 9.68
CA VAL A 140 8.71 -2.52 10.73
C VAL A 140 9.23 -3.56 11.75
N THR A 141 10.27 -4.31 11.39
CA THR A 141 10.92 -5.28 12.30
C THR A 141 11.44 -4.60 13.57
N LYS A 142 11.83 -3.32 13.52
CA LYS A 142 12.22 -2.57 14.72
C LYS A 142 11.07 -2.50 15.74
N GLN A 143 9.90 -2.08 15.30
CA GLN A 143 8.72 -1.96 16.16
C GLN A 143 8.26 -3.32 16.69
N LEU A 144 8.46 -4.40 15.93
CA LEU A 144 8.21 -5.75 16.44
C LEU A 144 9.09 -6.05 17.67
N PHE A 145 10.37 -5.73 17.61
CA PHE A 145 11.29 -5.97 18.73
C PHE A 145 10.98 -5.09 19.93
N ASP A 146 10.53 -3.85 19.71
CA ASP A 146 10.00 -2.99 20.77
C ASP A 146 8.76 -3.65 21.44
N LEU A 147 7.87 -4.26 20.65
CA LEU A 147 6.70 -4.98 21.17
C LEU A 147 7.03 -6.28 21.91
N LEU A 148 8.16 -6.92 21.59
CA LEU A 148 8.64 -8.13 22.27
C LEU A 148 9.45 -7.80 23.55
N SER A 149 9.84 -6.54 23.72
CA SER A 149 10.62 -6.07 24.86
C SER A 149 9.74 -5.69 26.04
N TYR A 150 10.21 -5.96 27.26
CA TYR A 150 9.55 -5.54 28.50
C TYR A 150 10.56 -5.31 29.63
N ASP A 151 10.15 -4.53 30.63
CA ASP A 151 10.91 -4.36 31.88
C ASP A 151 9.94 -4.28 33.07
N LEU A 152 10.15 -5.16 34.05
CA LEU A 152 9.30 -5.31 35.23
C LEU A 152 9.67 -4.35 36.37
N THR A 153 10.84 -3.72 36.29
CA THR A 153 11.42 -2.87 37.33
C THR A 153 11.23 -1.39 37.06
N GLN A 154 11.28 -0.97 35.79
CA GLN A 154 11.17 0.43 35.39
C GLN A 154 10.29 0.59 34.13
N PRO A 155 9.64 1.75 33.96
CA PRO A 155 8.91 2.02 32.73
C PRO A 155 9.83 2.01 31.50
N LEU A 156 9.34 1.48 30.38
CA LEU A 156 10.01 1.59 29.10
C LEU A 156 9.45 2.77 28.31
N VAL A 157 10.36 3.51 27.68
CA VAL A 157 10.02 4.58 26.74
C VAL A 157 10.25 4.04 25.34
N ILE A 158 9.19 3.93 24.57
CA ILE A 158 9.22 3.47 23.18
C ILE A 158 8.91 4.67 22.29
N ASP A 159 9.79 4.92 21.32
CA ASP A 159 9.58 5.94 20.30
C ASP A 159 8.83 5.33 19.12
N GLU A 160 7.57 5.72 18.98
CA GLU A 160 6.67 5.30 17.91
C GLU A 160 6.58 6.41 16.85
N ALA A 161 6.06 6.08 15.67
CA ALA A 161 6.05 6.98 14.51
C ALA A 161 5.37 8.35 14.77
N GLN A 162 4.39 8.41 15.68
CA GLN A 162 3.62 9.63 15.96
C GLN A 162 3.85 10.20 17.37
N ARG A 163 4.57 9.48 18.22
CA ARG A 163 4.67 9.79 19.64
C ARG A 163 5.78 9.02 20.32
N GLN A 164 6.12 9.51 21.50
CA GLN A 164 6.81 8.73 22.50
C GLN A 164 5.78 8.15 23.50
N ALA A 165 5.84 6.85 23.75
CA ALA A 165 4.95 6.15 24.67
C ALA A 165 5.74 5.56 25.85
N THR A 166 5.30 5.87 27.06
CA THR A 166 5.88 5.32 28.29
C THR A 166 4.98 4.21 28.83
N TYR A 167 5.52 3.00 28.94
CA TYR A 167 4.79 1.81 29.38
C TYR A 167 5.32 1.25 30.69
N ARG A 168 4.43 0.74 31.53
CA ARG A 168 4.79 -0.06 32.71
C ARG A 168 4.29 -1.48 32.54
N TYR A 169 5.12 -2.45 32.91
CA TYR A 169 4.82 -3.86 32.75
C TYR A 169 4.55 -4.52 34.09
N GLN A 170 3.64 -5.50 34.09
CA GLN A 170 3.30 -6.29 35.24
C GLN A 170 3.22 -7.76 34.83
N GLN A 171 3.85 -8.62 35.61
CA GLN A 171 3.79 -10.06 35.42
C GLN A 171 2.86 -10.67 36.45
N THR A 172 1.95 -11.51 35.98
CA THR A 172 1.11 -12.40 36.78
C THR A 172 1.28 -13.80 36.22
N ASP A 173 1.82 -14.73 37.01
CA ASP A 173 2.21 -16.06 36.57
C ASP A 173 3.14 -16.01 35.35
N ASN A 174 2.74 -16.63 34.23
CA ASN A 174 3.49 -16.63 32.98
C ASN A 174 3.01 -15.56 31.99
N ARG A 175 2.15 -14.63 32.42
CA ARG A 175 1.58 -13.59 31.58
C ARG A 175 2.14 -12.23 31.97
N ILE A 176 2.58 -11.48 30.97
CA ILE A 176 2.98 -10.07 31.14
C ILE A 176 1.98 -9.21 30.39
N VAL A 177 1.49 -8.19 31.07
CA VAL A 177 0.65 -7.14 30.49
C VAL A 177 1.35 -5.79 30.67
N ARG A 178 1.03 -4.83 29.80
CA ARG A 178 1.51 -3.46 29.94
C ARG A 178 0.35 -2.50 30.11
N SER A 179 0.59 -1.42 30.82
CA SER A 179 -0.29 -0.26 30.90
C SER A 179 0.45 0.98 30.44
N THR A 180 -0.27 1.88 29.76
CA THR A 180 0.26 3.18 29.40
C THR A 180 0.39 4.04 30.65
N VAL A 181 1.59 4.58 30.86
CA VAL A 181 1.85 5.63 31.85
C VAL A 181 1.60 7.00 31.22
N GLU A 182 2.15 7.22 30.03
CA GLU A 182 2.06 8.50 29.33
C GLU A 182 2.16 8.31 27.81
N PHE A 183 1.42 9.14 27.07
CA PHE A 183 1.64 9.36 25.65
C PHE A 183 2.06 10.81 25.44
N LYS A 184 3.26 11.01 24.91
CA LYS A 184 3.75 12.30 24.44
C LYS A 184 3.75 12.29 22.92
N TYR A 185 2.64 12.75 22.36
CA TYR A 185 2.53 12.97 20.91
C TYR A 185 3.58 13.98 20.47
N HIS A 186 4.26 13.69 19.36
CA HIS A 186 5.27 14.59 18.81
C HIS A 186 4.66 15.95 18.44
N THR A 187 3.37 15.97 18.13
CA THR A 187 2.60 17.17 17.78
C THR A 187 1.26 17.22 18.53
N ALA A 188 0.97 18.32 19.24
CA ALA A 188 -0.19 18.46 20.11
C ALA A 188 -1.55 18.44 19.38
N ASN A 189 -1.58 18.81 18.10
CA ASN A 189 -2.79 18.90 17.28
C ASN A 189 -3.14 17.61 16.52
N HIS A 190 -2.21 16.65 16.45
CA HIS A 190 -2.41 15.38 15.75
C HIS A 190 -2.43 14.21 16.75
N LYS A 191 -3.52 14.13 17.49
CA LYS A 191 -3.84 13.00 18.37
C LYS A 191 -5.20 12.40 18.00
N PRO A 192 -5.37 11.08 18.12
CA PRO A 192 -6.67 10.44 17.94
C PRO A 192 -7.68 10.98 18.98
N GLU A 193 -8.96 11.02 18.61
CA GLU A 193 -10.06 11.33 19.53
C GLU A 193 -10.10 10.32 20.67
N LYS A 194 -9.86 9.04 20.32
CA LYS A 194 -9.83 7.93 21.26
C LYS A 194 -8.81 6.91 20.81
N GLU A 195 -8.13 6.33 21.78
CA GLU A 195 -7.22 5.22 21.57
C GLU A 195 -7.50 4.11 22.56
N GLN A 196 -7.41 2.87 22.08
CA GLN A 196 -7.51 1.68 22.91
C GLN A 196 -6.40 0.71 22.51
N GLN A 197 -5.65 0.27 23.50
CA GLN A 197 -4.56 -0.68 23.29
C GLN A 197 -4.73 -1.87 24.23
N ALA A 198 -4.51 -3.06 23.67
CA ALA A 198 -4.39 -4.31 24.42
C ALA A 198 -3.07 -4.97 24.01
N TRP A 199 -2.20 -5.23 24.98
CA TRP A 199 -0.92 -5.88 24.75
C TRP A 199 -0.69 -6.93 25.82
N GLN A 200 -0.17 -8.09 25.40
CA GLN A 200 0.12 -9.20 26.29
C GLN A 200 1.24 -10.08 25.72
N LEU A 201 2.20 -10.42 26.58
CA LEU A 201 3.15 -11.50 26.35
C LEU A 201 2.78 -12.72 27.22
N LEU A 202 2.96 -13.91 26.65
CA LEU A 202 2.93 -15.19 27.34
C LEU A 202 4.33 -15.80 27.30
N LEU A 203 4.81 -16.24 28.45
CA LEU A 203 6.11 -16.87 28.62
C LEU A 203 5.96 -18.38 28.83
N ALA A 204 6.94 -19.12 28.33
CA ALA A 204 7.16 -20.51 28.70
C ALA A 204 7.68 -20.60 30.13
N PRO A 205 7.60 -21.78 30.79
CA PRO A 205 8.28 -22.02 32.06
C PRO A 205 9.80 -21.78 32.00
N SER A 206 10.42 -21.88 30.82
CA SER A 206 11.84 -21.54 30.59
C SER A 206 12.14 -20.03 30.61
N GLY A 207 11.11 -19.19 30.63
CA GLY A 207 11.22 -17.73 30.50
C GLY A 207 11.24 -17.23 29.05
N ASP A 208 11.22 -18.12 28.06
CA ASP A 208 11.14 -17.73 26.65
C ASP A 208 9.77 -17.17 26.29
N ILE A 209 9.71 -16.24 25.33
CA ILE A 209 8.45 -15.77 24.77
C ILE A 209 7.79 -16.93 23.99
N GLU A 210 6.56 -17.28 24.36
CA GLU A 210 5.69 -18.21 23.61
C GLU A 210 4.74 -17.47 22.68
N LYS A 211 4.18 -16.35 23.15
CA LYS A 211 3.19 -15.60 22.37
C LYS A 211 3.19 -14.12 22.69
N LEU A 212 3.06 -13.29 21.65
CA LEU A 212 2.66 -11.89 21.74
C LEU A 212 1.27 -11.75 21.12
N SER A 213 0.39 -11.02 21.81
CA SER A 213 -0.85 -10.52 21.24
C SER A 213 -0.96 -9.02 21.51
N TYR A 214 -1.04 -8.26 20.43
CA TYR A 214 -1.16 -6.82 20.45
C TYR A 214 -2.31 -6.38 19.54
N ILE A 215 -3.14 -5.48 20.04
CA ILE A 215 -4.17 -4.78 19.27
C ILE A 215 -4.13 -3.32 19.67
N ASN A 216 -4.13 -2.44 18.68
CA ASN A 216 -4.28 -1.01 18.85
C ASN A 216 -5.39 -0.50 17.94
N THR A 217 -6.29 0.28 18.52
CA THR A 217 -7.43 0.88 17.83
C THR A 217 -7.40 2.38 18.06
N LEU A 218 -7.20 3.13 16.98
CA LEU A 218 -7.18 4.58 16.98
C LEU A 218 -8.44 5.09 16.28
N HIS A 219 -9.24 5.88 17.00
CA HIS A 219 -10.36 6.61 16.44
C HIS A 219 -9.89 8.02 16.12
N TRP A 220 -9.94 8.35 14.85
CA TRP A 220 -9.63 9.69 14.38
C TRP A 220 -10.92 10.37 13.97
N GLN A 221 -11.00 11.66 14.28
CA GLN A 221 -12.03 12.54 13.78
C GLN A 221 -11.36 13.70 13.06
N GLN A 222 -11.67 13.83 11.77
CA GLN A 222 -11.37 15.01 11.00
C GLN A 222 -12.69 15.57 10.48
N GLN A 223 -13.11 16.69 11.06
CA GLN A 223 -14.40 17.34 10.79
C GLN A 223 -15.61 16.39 11.00
N GLN A 224 -16.38 16.10 9.94
CA GLN A 224 -17.54 15.20 9.94
C GLN A 224 -17.16 13.74 9.69
N GLN A 225 -15.93 13.45 9.27
CA GLN A 225 -15.49 12.09 9.00
C GLN A 225 -14.81 11.50 10.23
N LYS A 226 -15.22 10.27 10.56
CA LYS A 226 -14.56 9.46 11.59
C LYS A 226 -14.02 8.21 10.93
N TYR A 227 -12.77 7.89 11.23
CA TYR A 227 -12.12 6.67 10.77
C TYR A 227 -11.46 5.95 11.93
N ILE A 228 -11.40 4.64 11.81
CA ILE A 228 -10.87 3.74 12.81
C ILE A 228 -9.68 3.03 12.17
N VAL A 229 -8.49 3.28 12.72
CA VAL A 229 -7.28 2.55 12.35
C VAL A 229 -7.09 1.44 13.37
N GLU A 230 -7.11 0.20 12.92
CA GLU A 230 -6.87 -0.97 13.77
C GLU A 230 -5.61 -1.68 13.29
N GLN A 231 -4.68 -1.89 14.22
CA GLN A 231 -3.47 -2.68 13.98
C GLN A 231 -3.45 -3.83 14.98
N SER A 232 -3.14 -5.03 14.50
CA SER A 232 -2.88 -6.17 15.36
C SER A 232 -1.53 -6.79 15.02
N VAL A 233 -0.81 -7.23 16.05
CA VAL A 233 0.45 -7.97 15.91
C VAL A 233 0.35 -9.24 16.74
N ASN A 234 0.54 -10.37 16.09
CA ASN A 234 0.57 -11.68 16.71
C ASN A 234 1.93 -12.32 16.43
N VAL A 235 2.56 -12.81 17.50
CA VAL A 235 3.79 -13.60 17.41
C VAL A 235 3.55 -14.89 18.15
N VAL A 236 3.87 -16.02 17.52
CA VAL A 236 3.69 -17.34 18.14
C VAL A 236 4.97 -18.14 17.94
N LYS A 237 5.52 -18.69 19.04
CA LYS A 237 6.64 -19.62 18.99
C LYS A 237 6.17 -20.92 18.33
N VAL A 238 6.93 -21.39 17.36
CA VAL A 238 6.64 -22.64 16.64
C VAL A 238 7.75 -23.65 16.84
N ALA A 239 7.46 -24.92 16.52
CA ALA A 239 8.48 -25.95 16.52
C ALA A 239 9.62 -25.55 15.57
N ASN A 240 10.83 -25.59 16.09
CA ASN A 240 12.00 -25.10 15.37
C ASN A 240 12.22 -25.92 14.08
N SER A 241 12.20 -25.25 12.92
CA SER A 241 12.72 -25.77 11.66
C SER A 241 14.10 -25.16 11.47
N PHE A 242 15.13 -25.91 11.84
CA PHE A 242 16.45 -25.33 12.06
C PHE A 242 17.27 -25.25 10.77
N THR A 243 17.75 -24.04 10.48
CA THR A 243 18.94 -23.81 9.64
C THR A 243 19.95 -23.04 10.47
N VAL A 244 21.17 -23.53 10.63
CA VAL A 244 22.21 -22.80 11.40
C VAL A 244 22.51 -21.48 10.69
N LEU A 245 22.35 -20.37 11.41
CA LEU A 245 22.61 -19.04 10.85
C LEU A 245 24.11 -18.74 10.90
N SER A 246 24.65 -18.31 9.77
CA SER A 246 26.04 -17.84 9.68
C SER A 246 26.09 -16.33 9.81
N ALA A 247 27.15 -15.81 10.44
CA ALA A 247 27.36 -14.38 10.54
C ALA A 247 27.46 -13.76 9.13
N GLN A 248 26.63 -12.75 8.88
CA GLN A 248 26.60 -12.00 7.63
C GLN A 248 27.42 -10.71 7.73
N SER A 249 27.81 -10.16 6.57
CA SER A 249 28.43 -8.83 6.48
C SER A 249 27.44 -7.74 6.92
N SER A 250 27.96 -6.57 7.31
CA SER A 250 27.15 -5.42 7.76
C SER A 250 26.27 -4.80 6.67
N ASP A 251 26.45 -5.20 5.41
CA ASP A 251 25.77 -4.70 4.22
C ASP A 251 25.04 -5.80 3.43
N ALA A 252 24.80 -6.96 4.06
CA ALA A 252 24.18 -8.12 3.42
C ALA A 252 22.86 -7.81 2.70
N ASN A 253 22.11 -6.81 3.18
CA ASN A 253 20.82 -6.38 2.63
C ASN A 253 20.90 -5.14 1.74
N ALA A 254 22.09 -4.55 1.52
CA ALA A 254 22.26 -3.31 0.75
C ALA A 254 21.92 -3.48 -0.75
N HIS A 255 21.93 -4.71 -1.26
CA HIS A 255 21.55 -5.04 -2.62
C HIS A 255 20.02 -4.95 -2.85
N ILE A 256 19.22 -4.92 -1.78
CA ILE A 256 17.77 -4.78 -1.84
C ILE A 256 17.46 -3.36 -2.29
N LYS A 257 17.13 -3.23 -3.57
CA LYS A 257 16.80 -1.94 -4.17
C LYS A 257 15.40 -1.54 -3.74
N VAL A 258 15.31 -0.54 -2.88
CA VAL A 258 14.15 0.33 -2.86
C VAL A 258 14.36 1.34 -3.98
N SER A 259 13.33 1.64 -4.77
CA SER A 259 13.40 2.70 -5.79
C SER A 259 13.71 4.04 -5.12
N GLN A 260 14.99 4.37 -4.99
CA GLN A 260 15.46 5.58 -4.32
C GLN A 260 16.60 6.23 -5.09
N SER A 261 16.42 7.51 -5.38
CA SER A 261 17.49 8.43 -5.74
C SER A 261 18.17 8.93 -4.46
N PRO A 262 19.51 9.05 -4.43
CA PRO A 262 20.23 9.55 -3.27
C PRO A 262 19.97 11.05 -3.13
N THR A 263 19.66 11.56 -1.94
CA THR A 263 19.69 13.01 -1.69
C THR A 263 19.98 13.31 -0.22
N VAL A 264 20.78 14.36 0.00
CA VAL A 264 21.09 14.94 1.30
C VAL A 264 19.78 15.37 1.98
N GLN A 265 19.43 14.75 3.10
CA GLN A 265 18.27 15.13 3.90
C GLN A 265 18.56 16.50 4.55
N ARG A 266 17.87 17.54 4.09
CA ARG A 266 17.78 18.83 4.79
C ARG A 266 16.57 18.74 5.72
N GLU A 267 16.78 18.94 7.02
CA GLU A 267 15.70 18.98 8.01
C GLU A 267 14.99 20.34 7.91
N ILE A 268 13.65 20.36 7.90
CA ILE A 268 12.85 21.60 7.92
C ILE A 268 12.44 21.82 9.38
N THR A 269 12.96 22.86 10.01
CA THR A 269 12.77 23.13 11.45
C THR A 269 11.93 24.37 11.75
N ASP A 270 11.67 25.21 10.74
CA ASP A 270 10.92 26.45 10.88
C ASP A 270 10.26 26.90 9.56
N ASN A 271 9.49 27.99 9.62
CA ASN A 271 8.81 28.55 8.45
C ASN A 271 9.75 29.13 7.38
N ALA A 272 10.96 29.55 7.73
CA ALA A 272 11.90 30.12 6.77
C ALA A 272 12.54 29.00 5.93
N SER A 273 13.04 27.96 6.60
CA SER A 273 13.54 26.73 6.00
C SER A 273 12.46 26.00 5.19
N PHE A 274 11.19 26.05 5.62
CA PHE A 274 10.07 25.52 4.83
C PHE A 274 9.89 26.26 3.49
N LYS A 275 9.95 27.60 3.51
CA LYS A 275 9.83 28.41 2.28
C LYS A 275 11.00 28.18 1.33
N GLU A 276 12.22 28.07 1.86
CA GLU A 276 13.40 27.72 1.05
C GLU A 276 13.27 26.33 0.44
N ALA A 277 12.81 25.35 1.23
CA ALA A 277 12.57 23.99 0.76
C ALA A 277 11.49 23.92 -0.33
N LEU A 278 10.46 24.76 -0.26
CA LEU A 278 9.44 24.90 -1.31
C LEU A 278 9.99 25.55 -2.59
N LEU A 279 10.85 26.56 -2.46
CA LEU A 279 11.53 27.19 -3.59
C LEU A 279 12.41 26.18 -4.34
N GLU A 280 13.24 25.47 -3.60
CA GLU A 280 14.10 24.43 -4.13
C GLU A 280 13.29 23.29 -4.78
N LEU A 281 12.19 22.86 -4.13
CA LEU A 281 11.31 21.85 -4.70
C LEU A 281 10.66 22.32 -6.00
N LYS A 282 10.24 23.59 -6.07
CA LYS A 282 9.60 24.15 -7.26
C LYS A 282 10.56 24.21 -8.45
N GLU A 283 11.85 24.49 -8.20
CA GLU A 283 12.87 24.57 -9.26
C GLU A 283 13.38 23.19 -9.68
N SER A 284 13.57 22.27 -8.73
CA SER A 284 14.19 20.97 -8.97
C SER A 284 13.20 19.84 -9.28
N LEU A 285 11.98 19.91 -8.74
CA LEU A 285 10.99 18.82 -8.70
C LEU A 285 11.53 17.50 -8.12
N SER A 286 12.58 17.57 -7.31
CA SER A 286 13.23 16.41 -6.69
C SER A 286 12.24 15.61 -5.83
N VAL A 287 12.15 14.31 -6.08
CA VAL A 287 11.27 13.40 -5.30
C VAL A 287 11.71 13.33 -3.84
N ALA A 288 13.00 13.35 -3.56
CA ALA A 288 13.50 13.32 -2.19
C ALA A 288 13.13 14.60 -1.43
N GLN A 289 13.31 15.76 -2.07
CA GLN A 289 12.89 17.05 -1.53
C GLN A 289 11.37 17.10 -1.34
N ALA A 290 10.61 16.53 -2.27
CA ALA A 290 9.16 16.41 -2.17
C ALA A 290 8.73 15.60 -0.94
N LYS A 291 9.45 14.52 -0.60
CA LYS A 291 9.18 13.75 0.61
C LYS A 291 9.49 14.52 1.88
N VAL A 292 10.61 15.26 1.92
CA VAL A 292 10.97 16.11 3.07
C VAL A 292 9.91 17.18 3.31
N VAL A 293 9.54 17.93 2.25
CA VAL A 293 8.49 18.95 2.31
C VAL A 293 7.14 18.32 2.70
N GLY A 294 6.81 17.16 2.12
CA GLY A 294 5.57 16.44 2.41
C GLY A 294 5.49 15.98 3.86
N HIS A 295 6.58 15.45 4.42
CA HIS A 295 6.67 15.07 5.84
C HIS A 295 6.41 16.27 6.73
N TYR A 296 7.11 17.38 6.49
CA TYR A 296 6.92 18.61 7.26
C TYR A 296 5.46 19.11 7.18
N LEU A 297 4.85 19.09 5.98
CA LEU A 297 3.45 19.47 5.78
C LEU A 297 2.49 18.62 6.61
N VAL A 298 2.61 17.30 6.54
CA VAL A 298 1.74 16.36 7.27
C VAL A 298 1.94 16.45 8.79
N GLU A 299 3.14 16.76 9.26
CA GLU A 299 3.44 16.90 10.68
C GLU A 299 2.93 18.23 11.26
N HIS A 300 3.04 19.33 10.51
CA HIS A 300 2.85 20.68 11.04
C HIS A 300 1.55 21.36 10.63
N TYR A 301 0.86 20.88 9.58
CA TYR A 301 -0.34 21.52 9.06
C TYR A 301 -1.50 20.55 8.91
N SER A 302 -2.69 20.99 9.33
CA SER A 302 -3.96 20.36 8.99
C SER A 302 -4.35 20.64 7.54
N ALA A 303 -5.32 19.90 6.98
CA ALA A 303 -5.83 20.16 5.63
C ALA A 303 -6.34 21.60 5.44
N TYR A 304 -6.96 22.22 6.44
CA TYR A 304 -7.39 23.62 6.38
C TYR A 304 -6.23 24.60 6.35
N GLU A 305 -5.19 24.35 7.15
CA GLU A 305 -4.01 25.20 7.15
C GLU A 305 -3.22 25.03 5.85
N ILE A 306 -3.20 23.82 5.27
CA ILE A 306 -2.66 23.59 3.93
C ILE A 306 -3.50 24.31 2.88
N GLN A 307 -4.83 24.31 2.98
CA GLN A 307 -5.68 25.10 2.10
C GLN A 307 -5.37 26.60 2.22
N ALA A 308 -5.23 27.12 3.44
CA ALA A 308 -4.81 28.51 3.65
C ALA A 308 -3.43 28.78 3.03
N LEU A 309 -2.47 27.85 3.14
CA LEU A 309 -1.18 27.95 2.46
C LEU A 309 -1.33 27.98 0.92
N LEU A 310 -2.24 27.19 0.34
CA LEU A 310 -2.51 27.23 -1.11
C LEU A 310 -3.04 28.60 -1.53
N ASP A 311 -3.86 29.24 -0.70
CA ASP A 311 -4.43 30.57 -0.96
C ASP A 311 -3.41 31.71 -0.74
N GLU A 312 -2.60 31.64 0.32
CA GLU A 312 -1.56 32.63 0.64
C GLU A 312 -0.35 32.54 -0.30
N MET A 313 -0.03 31.33 -0.76
CA MET A 313 1.16 31.02 -1.56
C MET A 313 0.80 30.29 -2.87
N PRO A 314 -0.05 30.87 -3.75
CA PRO A 314 -0.59 30.17 -4.93
C PRO A 314 0.49 29.77 -5.93
N HIS A 315 1.62 30.48 -5.95
CA HIS A 315 2.78 30.18 -6.78
C HIS A 315 3.57 28.94 -6.32
N PHE A 316 3.27 28.39 -5.14
CA PHE A 316 3.81 27.14 -4.61
C PHE A 316 2.80 26.00 -4.55
N SER A 317 1.53 26.24 -4.90
CA SER A 317 0.45 25.23 -4.89
C SER A 317 0.84 23.89 -5.51
N SER A 318 1.47 23.90 -6.69
CA SER A 318 1.93 22.68 -7.35
C SER A 318 3.02 21.94 -6.57
N ALA A 319 3.94 22.65 -5.93
CA ALA A 319 5.01 22.04 -5.13
C ALA A 319 4.44 21.42 -3.84
N ILE A 320 3.49 22.11 -3.19
CA ILE A 320 2.77 21.63 -2.01
C ILE A 320 2.00 20.34 -2.34
N ILE A 321 1.14 20.37 -3.37
CA ILE A 321 0.35 19.20 -3.78
C ILE A 321 1.26 18.05 -4.23
N TYR A 322 2.33 18.35 -4.97
CA TYR A 322 3.31 17.35 -5.39
C TYR A 322 4.04 16.70 -4.22
N SER A 323 4.41 17.48 -3.19
CA SER A 323 5.08 16.96 -2.00
C SER A 323 4.21 15.98 -1.21
N LEU A 324 2.93 16.33 -1.00
CA LEU A 324 1.93 15.42 -0.42
C LEU A 324 1.76 14.17 -1.28
N GLN A 325 1.68 14.32 -2.61
CA GLN A 325 1.62 13.17 -3.51
C GLN A 325 2.84 12.26 -3.34
N LYS A 326 4.06 12.80 -3.33
CA LYS A 326 5.29 11.99 -3.29
C LYS A 326 5.60 11.40 -1.93
N LEU A 327 4.96 11.87 -0.88
CA LEU A 327 5.07 11.30 0.46
C LEU A 327 4.48 9.88 0.52
N GLN A 328 3.40 9.59 -0.21
CA GLN A 328 2.81 8.23 -0.33
C GLN A 328 2.37 7.61 1.01
N THR A 329 1.97 8.44 1.99
CA THR A 329 1.45 7.98 3.29
C THR A 329 -0.08 8.10 3.36
N PRO A 330 -0.78 7.28 4.16
CA PRO A 330 -2.23 7.39 4.34
C PRO A 330 -2.69 8.79 4.79
N GLN A 331 -1.88 9.48 5.59
CA GLN A 331 -2.17 10.84 6.04
C GLN A 331 -2.10 11.85 4.87
N ALA A 332 -1.10 11.72 4.01
CA ALA A 332 -0.99 12.57 2.83
C ALA A 332 -2.13 12.30 1.84
N GLU A 333 -2.55 11.04 1.70
CA GLU A 333 -3.73 10.67 0.92
C GLU A 333 -4.99 11.36 1.47
N ALA A 334 -5.24 11.24 2.77
CA ALA A 334 -6.40 11.85 3.42
C ALA A 334 -6.43 13.38 3.23
N ILE A 335 -5.28 14.05 3.39
CA ILE A 335 -5.17 15.50 3.16
C ILE A 335 -5.50 15.85 1.71
N LEU A 336 -4.96 15.11 0.72
CA LEU A 336 -5.26 15.36 -0.70
C LEU A 336 -6.76 15.18 -1.00
N VAL A 337 -7.40 14.20 -0.37
CA VAL A 337 -8.83 13.91 -0.46
C VAL A 337 -9.67 15.04 0.18
N ASP A 338 -9.26 15.57 1.32
CA ASP A 338 -9.94 16.69 1.97
C ASP A 338 -9.82 17.96 1.12
N LEU A 339 -8.61 18.28 0.67
CA LEU A 339 -8.33 19.48 -0.12
C LEU A 339 -9.16 19.53 -1.40
N ILE A 340 -9.39 18.40 -2.10
CA ILE A 340 -10.18 18.44 -3.34
C ILE A 340 -11.67 18.68 -3.09
N GLN A 341 -12.15 18.34 -1.89
CA GLN A 341 -13.56 18.47 -1.49
C GLN A 341 -13.88 19.86 -0.92
N PHE A 342 -12.88 20.64 -0.52
CA PHE A 342 -13.09 21.98 0.00
C PHE A 342 -13.64 22.93 -1.07
N GLU A 343 -14.73 23.62 -0.74
CA GLU A 343 -15.40 24.56 -1.64
C GLU A 343 -14.44 25.68 -2.06
N GLN A 344 -13.67 26.21 -1.10
CA GLN A 344 -12.72 27.29 -1.28
C GLN A 344 -11.49 26.93 -2.11
N THR A 345 -11.18 25.64 -2.29
CA THR A 345 -10.04 25.23 -3.12
C THR A 345 -10.29 25.63 -4.57
N SER A 346 -9.34 26.37 -5.13
CA SER A 346 -9.42 26.88 -6.49
C SER A 346 -9.62 25.74 -7.50
N ASP A 347 -10.36 25.98 -8.58
CA ASP A 347 -10.59 24.94 -9.60
C ASP A 347 -9.27 24.41 -10.17
N LEU A 348 -8.29 25.30 -10.37
CA LEU A 348 -6.95 24.94 -10.81
C LEU A 348 -6.26 23.97 -9.83
N ASP A 349 -6.39 24.19 -8.52
CA ASP A 349 -5.81 23.30 -7.52
C ASP A 349 -6.60 22.00 -7.39
N LYS A 350 -7.94 22.03 -7.51
CA LYS A 350 -8.75 20.80 -7.59
C LYS A 350 -8.35 19.91 -8.78
N HIS A 351 -8.01 20.49 -9.93
CA HIS A 351 -7.43 19.74 -11.05
C HIS A 351 -6.08 19.10 -10.68
N LYS A 352 -5.18 19.84 -10.03
CA LYS A 352 -3.88 19.30 -9.56
C LYS A 352 -4.07 18.19 -8.53
N LEU A 353 -5.01 18.35 -7.60
CA LEU A 353 -5.33 17.36 -6.57
C LEU A 353 -5.91 16.09 -7.19
N ALA A 354 -6.83 16.20 -8.15
CA ALA A 354 -7.35 15.03 -8.87
C ALA A 354 -6.23 14.25 -9.56
N MET A 355 -5.32 14.97 -10.25
CA MET A 355 -4.15 14.36 -10.89
C MET A 355 -3.18 13.74 -9.87
N ALA A 356 -3.00 14.37 -8.72
CA ALA A 356 -2.15 13.86 -7.64
C ALA A 356 -2.72 12.55 -7.07
N LEU A 357 -4.02 12.52 -6.76
CA LEU A 357 -4.73 11.31 -6.32
C LEU A 357 -4.64 10.19 -7.36
N GLY A 358 -4.79 10.51 -8.65
CA GLY A 358 -4.62 9.52 -9.73
C GLY A 358 -3.20 8.98 -9.89
N ARG A 359 -2.19 9.66 -9.32
CA ARG A 359 -0.77 9.26 -9.36
C ARG A 359 -0.23 8.91 -7.97
N PHE A 360 -1.12 8.66 -7.03
CA PHE A 360 -0.76 8.29 -5.68
C PHE A 360 -0.59 6.76 -5.64
N GLY A 361 0.66 6.30 -5.72
CA GLY A 361 0.98 4.88 -5.88
C GLY A 361 0.49 3.97 -4.75
N ALA A 362 0.14 4.51 -3.58
CA ALA A 362 -0.48 3.78 -2.48
C ALA A 362 -1.96 4.14 -2.27
N SER A 363 -2.71 4.48 -3.32
CA SER A 363 -4.12 4.87 -3.20
C SER A 363 -4.99 3.76 -2.60
N SER A 364 -5.74 4.13 -1.57
CA SER A 364 -6.81 3.33 -1.00
C SER A 364 -8.13 3.54 -1.76
N ALA A 365 -9.17 2.82 -1.32
CA ALA A 365 -10.53 3.03 -1.82
C ALA A 365 -11.03 4.47 -1.59
N LEU A 366 -10.44 5.23 -0.65
CA LEU A 366 -10.81 6.61 -0.36
C LEU A 366 -10.54 7.53 -1.57
N SER A 367 -9.33 7.48 -2.12
CA SER A 367 -8.98 8.23 -3.34
C SER A 367 -9.86 7.82 -4.51
N LEU A 368 -10.08 6.50 -4.66
CA LEU A 368 -10.91 5.95 -5.73
C LEU A 368 -12.35 6.50 -5.65
N GLN A 369 -13.00 6.38 -4.49
CA GLN A 369 -14.38 6.84 -4.28
C GLN A 369 -14.52 8.35 -4.45
N THR A 370 -13.55 9.12 -3.99
CA THR A 370 -13.52 10.58 -4.15
C THR A 370 -13.43 10.97 -5.63
N LEU A 371 -12.56 10.32 -6.40
CA LEU A 371 -12.47 10.58 -7.84
C LEU A 371 -13.73 10.10 -8.58
N GLN A 372 -14.32 8.97 -8.19
CA GLN A 372 -15.58 8.46 -8.76
C GLN A 372 -16.75 9.41 -8.50
N SER A 373 -16.90 9.94 -7.28
CA SER A 373 -17.99 10.85 -6.93
C SER A 373 -17.89 12.16 -7.70
N ILE A 374 -16.68 12.71 -7.85
CA ILE A 374 -16.44 13.91 -8.66
C ILE A 374 -16.69 13.61 -10.16
N ALA A 375 -16.22 12.47 -10.67
CA ALA A 375 -16.42 12.08 -12.06
C ALA A 375 -17.90 11.82 -12.42
N ALA A 376 -18.70 11.41 -11.44
CA ALA A 376 -20.14 11.14 -11.60
C ALA A 376 -21.00 12.42 -11.70
N LEU A 377 -20.43 13.61 -11.52
CA LEU A 377 -21.11 14.91 -11.59
C LEU A 377 -20.69 15.64 -12.88
N PRO A 378 -21.43 15.52 -14.01
CA PRO A 378 -20.99 16.06 -15.30
C PRO A 378 -20.75 17.58 -15.31
N GLU A 379 -21.51 18.31 -14.49
CA GLU A 379 -21.41 19.77 -14.34
C GLU A 379 -20.27 20.20 -13.41
N HIS A 380 -19.64 19.25 -12.70
CA HIS A 380 -18.51 19.55 -11.84
C HIS A 380 -17.28 19.85 -12.71
N GLN A 381 -16.66 21.01 -12.53
CA GLN A 381 -15.59 21.50 -13.40
C GLN A 381 -14.38 20.54 -13.51
N VAL A 382 -14.18 19.73 -12.47
CA VAL A 382 -13.06 18.79 -12.35
C VAL A 382 -13.45 17.35 -12.75
N ALA A 383 -14.71 17.08 -13.10
CA ALA A 383 -15.21 15.73 -13.38
C ALA A 383 -14.39 14.98 -14.43
N ASN A 384 -14.06 15.64 -15.54
CA ASN A 384 -13.24 15.04 -16.59
C ASN A 384 -11.82 14.73 -16.12
N THR A 385 -11.23 15.60 -15.30
CA THR A 385 -9.89 15.35 -14.74
C THR A 385 -9.92 14.21 -13.74
N ALA A 386 -10.96 14.12 -12.91
CA ALA A 386 -11.16 13.01 -12.00
C ALA A 386 -11.30 11.68 -12.77
N LEU A 387 -12.09 11.64 -13.84
CA LEU A 387 -12.25 10.46 -14.69
C LEU A 387 -10.93 10.05 -15.37
N LEU A 388 -10.16 11.00 -15.91
CA LEU A 388 -8.83 10.71 -16.47
C LEU A 388 -7.83 10.24 -15.41
N SER A 389 -7.97 10.76 -14.19
CA SER A 389 -7.14 10.40 -13.03
C SER A 389 -7.47 9.02 -12.49
N LEU A 390 -8.74 8.58 -12.57
CA LEU A 390 -9.12 7.18 -12.33
C LEU A 390 -8.39 6.24 -13.29
N GLY A 391 -8.39 6.56 -14.59
CA GLY A 391 -7.59 5.82 -15.57
C GLY A 391 -6.11 5.75 -15.16
N THR A 392 -5.53 6.89 -14.77
CA THR A 392 -4.13 6.96 -14.33
C THR A 392 -3.87 6.13 -13.05
N MET A 393 -4.83 6.10 -12.12
CA MET A 393 -4.76 5.33 -10.88
C MET A 393 -4.59 3.83 -11.14
N ALA A 394 -5.28 3.27 -12.13
CA ALA A 394 -5.10 1.86 -12.48
C ALA A 394 -3.65 1.51 -12.86
N TYR A 395 -2.91 2.47 -13.42
CA TYR A 395 -1.52 2.27 -13.79
C TYR A 395 -0.55 2.51 -12.62
N PHE A 396 -0.77 3.55 -11.82
CA PHE A 396 0.13 3.90 -10.72
C PHE A 396 -0.15 3.14 -9.42
N THR A 397 -1.36 2.62 -9.25
CA THR A 397 -1.84 1.89 -8.08
C THR A 397 -2.43 0.55 -8.53
N PRO A 398 -1.59 -0.46 -8.82
CA PRO A 398 -2.05 -1.77 -9.30
C PRO A 398 -3.16 -2.40 -8.44
N GLU A 399 -3.17 -2.09 -7.14
CA GLU A 399 -4.17 -2.53 -6.16
C GLU A 399 -5.58 -2.04 -6.50
N GLN A 400 -5.73 -0.86 -7.11
CA GLN A 400 -7.02 -0.30 -7.53
C GLN A 400 -7.38 -0.61 -8.99
N ALA A 401 -6.49 -1.23 -9.76
CA ALA A 401 -6.68 -1.44 -11.20
C ALA A 401 -7.97 -2.21 -11.53
N VAL A 402 -8.33 -3.23 -10.74
CA VAL A 402 -9.57 -4.00 -10.94
C VAL A 402 -10.82 -3.14 -10.70
N ASN A 403 -10.81 -2.30 -9.66
CA ASN A 403 -11.94 -1.44 -9.33
C ASN A 403 -12.12 -0.34 -10.37
N VAL A 404 -11.02 0.28 -10.81
CA VAL A 404 -11.02 1.25 -11.91
C VAL A 404 -11.52 0.57 -13.19
N LYS A 405 -11.05 -0.63 -13.51
CA LYS A 405 -11.50 -1.39 -14.68
C LYS A 405 -13.00 -1.60 -14.68
N ASN A 406 -13.56 -2.07 -13.56
CA ASN A 406 -14.99 -2.30 -13.43
C ASN A 406 -15.78 -1.00 -13.64
N TYR A 407 -15.33 0.10 -13.04
CA TYR A 407 -15.94 1.42 -13.20
C TYR A 407 -15.90 1.93 -14.65
N LEU A 408 -14.74 1.85 -15.32
CA LEU A 408 -14.62 2.27 -16.72
C LEU A 408 -15.42 1.38 -17.67
N GLN A 409 -15.48 0.07 -17.41
CA GLN A 409 -16.30 -0.86 -18.18
C GLN A 409 -17.79 -0.55 -18.04
N GLN A 410 -18.24 -0.19 -16.83
CA GLN A 410 -19.61 0.26 -16.61
C GLN A 410 -19.89 1.55 -17.40
N ASN A 411 -19.01 2.56 -17.33
CA ASN A 411 -19.18 3.81 -18.09
C ASN A 411 -19.25 3.58 -19.60
N ILE A 412 -18.47 2.64 -20.16
CA ILE A 412 -18.57 2.27 -21.58
C ILE A 412 -19.94 1.66 -21.88
N SER A 413 -20.41 0.75 -21.03
CA SER A 413 -21.67 0.02 -21.22
C SER A 413 -22.89 0.94 -21.12
N GLU A 414 -22.86 1.87 -20.18
CA GLU A 414 -23.92 2.87 -19.93
C GLU A 414 -23.80 4.12 -20.80
N GLN A 415 -22.74 4.21 -21.62
CA GLN A 415 -22.42 5.39 -22.44
C GLN A 415 -22.23 6.68 -21.63
N PHE A 416 -21.84 6.56 -20.36
CA PHE A 416 -21.62 7.69 -19.46
C PHE A 416 -20.28 8.38 -19.75
N ASN A 417 -20.33 9.68 -20.06
CA ASN A 417 -19.17 10.52 -20.44
C ASN A 417 -18.21 9.80 -21.41
N LEU A 418 -18.80 9.15 -22.43
CA LEU A 418 -18.13 8.11 -23.23
C LEU A 418 -16.83 8.60 -23.88
N SER A 419 -16.81 9.84 -24.38
CA SER A 419 -15.63 10.48 -24.95
C SER A 419 -14.44 10.55 -23.97
N THR A 420 -14.68 10.92 -22.72
CA THR A 420 -13.63 11.02 -21.69
C THR A 420 -13.27 9.64 -21.13
N THR A 421 -14.26 8.75 -20.99
CA THR A 421 -14.06 7.35 -20.60
C THR A 421 -13.08 6.64 -21.53
N VAL A 422 -13.18 6.87 -22.85
CA VAL A 422 -12.22 6.33 -23.84
C VAL A 422 -10.78 6.76 -23.53
N LEU A 423 -10.56 8.02 -23.16
CA LEU A 423 -9.23 8.53 -22.81
C LEU A 423 -8.75 7.98 -21.46
N ALA A 424 -9.65 7.79 -20.50
CA ALA A 424 -9.32 7.17 -19.21
C ALA A 424 -8.92 5.68 -19.39
N VAL A 425 -9.53 4.96 -20.34
CA VAL A 425 -9.10 3.61 -20.73
C VAL A 425 -7.67 3.62 -21.29
N GLU A 426 -7.31 4.62 -22.10
CA GLU A 426 -5.92 4.74 -22.56
C GLU A 426 -4.94 4.95 -21.40
N ASN A 427 -5.34 5.73 -20.39
CA ASN A 427 -4.53 6.00 -19.22
C ASN A 427 -4.36 4.77 -18.30
N SER A 428 -5.35 3.87 -18.24
CA SER A 428 -5.28 2.66 -17.40
C SER A 428 -4.28 1.63 -17.88
N LYS A 429 -3.89 1.68 -19.16
CA LYS A 429 -3.00 0.70 -19.81
C LYS A 429 -3.52 -0.74 -19.71
N ASP A 430 -4.81 -0.93 -19.45
CA ASP A 430 -5.43 -2.25 -19.37
C ASP A 430 -5.83 -2.74 -20.78
N PRO A 431 -5.20 -3.82 -21.31
CA PRO A 431 -5.49 -4.32 -22.66
C PRO A 431 -6.92 -4.84 -22.81
N SER A 432 -7.54 -5.33 -21.74
CA SER A 432 -8.90 -5.85 -21.76
C SER A 432 -9.94 -4.73 -21.86
N LEU A 433 -9.66 -3.54 -21.28
CA LEU A 433 -10.48 -2.35 -21.52
C LEU A 433 -10.25 -1.78 -22.91
N LEU A 434 -9.00 -1.79 -23.40
CA LEU A 434 -8.68 -1.33 -24.75
C LEU A 434 -9.48 -2.10 -25.81
N ALA A 435 -9.62 -3.43 -25.65
CA ALA A 435 -10.43 -4.27 -26.52
C ALA A 435 -11.93 -3.91 -26.54
N LYS A 436 -12.44 -3.21 -25.50
CA LYS A 436 -13.83 -2.74 -25.44
C LYS A 436 -14.08 -1.48 -26.27
N LEU A 437 -13.03 -0.82 -26.78
CA LEU A 437 -13.17 0.40 -27.57
C LEU A 437 -13.47 0.14 -29.05
N SER A 438 -13.16 -1.04 -29.59
CA SER A 438 -13.36 -1.36 -31.01
C SER A 438 -14.79 -1.12 -31.50
N PRO A 439 -15.87 -1.48 -30.76
CA PRO A 439 -17.24 -1.17 -31.16
C PRO A 439 -17.52 0.33 -31.30
N LEU A 440 -16.80 1.19 -30.56
CA LEU A 440 -16.99 2.64 -30.57
C LEU A 440 -16.47 3.31 -31.85
N LEU A 441 -15.66 2.61 -32.66
CA LEU A 441 -15.29 3.07 -34.01
C LEU A 441 -16.51 3.23 -34.94
N GLY A 442 -17.60 2.51 -34.66
CA GLY A 442 -18.89 2.63 -35.33
C GLY A 442 -19.92 3.51 -34.62
N SER A 443 -19.57 4.13 -33.48
CA SER A 443 -20.52 4.90 -32.66
C SER A 443 -21.06 6.13 -33.40
N ALA A 444 -22.31 6.50 -33.07
CA ALA A 444 -22.93 7.76 -33.48
C ALA A 444 -22.41 8.96 -32.66
N ASP A 445 -21.82 8.72 -31.48
CA ASP A 445 -21.10 9.76 -30.74
C ASP A 445 -19.76 10.04 -31.42
N ASP A 446 -19.72 11.14 -32.16
CA ASP A 446 -18.56 11.60 -32.91
C ASP A 446 -17.33 11.85 -32.02
N SER A 447 -17.51 12.25 -30.76
CA SER A 447 -16.40 12.51 -29.84
C SER A 447 -15.80 11.22 -29.32
N ALA A 448 -16.65 10.27 -28.91
CA ALA A 448 -16.23 8.92 -28.53
C ALA A 448 -15.55 8.19 -29.69
N LYS A 449 -16.09 8.29 -30.90
CA LYS A 449 -15.50 7.72 -32.11
C LYS A 449 -14.13 8.34 -32.42
N LEU A 450 -14.02 9.67 -32.36
CA LEU A 450 -12.77 10.39 -32.59
C LEU A 450 -11.68 9.94 -31.60
N ASN A 451 -12.01 9.86 -30.31
CA ASN A 451 -11.05 9.44 -29.29
C ASN A 451 -10.71 7.96 -29.42
N SER A 452 -11.67 7.10 -29.79
CA SER A 452 -11.40 5.68 -30.01
C SER A 452 -10.41 5.46 -31.17
N ILE A 453 -10.53 6.25 -32.24
CA ILE A 453 -9.53 6.28 -33.32
C ILE A 453 -8.16 6.68 -32.77
N LYS A 454 -8.05 7.80 -32.04
CA LYS A 454 -6.77 8.26 -31.48
C LYS A 454 -6.12 7.25 -30.54
N VAL A 455 -6.91 6.56 -29.72
CA VAL A 455 -6.42 5.56 -28.77
C VAL A 455 -5.98 4.30 -29.52
N LEU A 456 -6.87 3.68 -30.28
CA LEU A 456 -6.63 2.38 -30.91
C LEU A 456 -5.54 2.43 -32.00
N SER A 457 -5.35 3.57 -32.67
CA SER A 457 -4.30 3.71 -33.71
C SER A 457 -2.88 3.55 -33.16
N LYS A 458 -2.69 3.81 -31.85
CA LYS A 458 -1.39 3.64 -31.18
C LYS A 458 -1.01 2.17 -30.98
N HIS A 459 -1.91 1.24 -31.29
CA HIS A 459 -1.76 -0.18 -31.05
C HIS A 459 -1.90 -0.96 -32.35
N THR A 460 -0.83 -1.65 -32.75
CA THR A 460 -0.72 -2.35 -34.04
C THR A 460 -1.88 -3.34 -34.26
N ASP A 461 -2.30 -4.06 -33.21
CA ASP A 461 -3.38 -5.05 -33.26
C ASP A 461 -4.76 -4.48 -33.65
N TYR A 462 -4.95 -3.17 -33.52
CA TYR A 462 -6.23 -2.51 -33.80
C TYR A 462 -6.21 -1.65 -35.07
N GLN A 463 -5.06 -1.46 -35.71
CA GLN A 463 -4.94 -0.60 -36.90
C GLN A 463 -5.86 -1.05 -38.04
N ASP A 464 -5.99 -2.36 -38.28
CA ASP A 464 -6.89 -2.90 -39.31
C ASP A 464 -8.36 -2.51 -39.08
N GLN A 465 -8.79 -2.49 -37.81
CA GLN A 465 -10.16 -2.10 -37.43
C GLN A 465 -10.36 -0.60 -37.62
N VAL A 466 -9.38 0.21 -37.23
CA VAL A 466 -9.42 1.67 -37.41
C VAL A 466 -9.46 2.02 -38.90
N VAL A 467 -8.60 1.43 -39.73
CA VAL A 467 -8.59 1.66 -41.18
C VAL A 467 -9.93 1.24 -41.81
N SER A 468 -10.51 0.11 -41.37
CA SER A 468 -11.83 -0.32 -41.82
C SER A 468 -12.92 0.71 -41.49
N ALA A 469 -12.88 1.29 -40.29
CA ALA A 469 -13.83 2.32 -39.88
C ALA A 469 -13.68 3.62 -40.70
N LEU A 470 -12.45 4.02 -41.04
CA LEU A 470 -12.19 5.18 -41.90
C LEU A 470 -12.69 4.97 -43.33
N LEU A 471 -12.57 3.76 -43.88
CA LEU A 471 -13.08 3.44 -45.22
C LEU A 471 -14.61 3.48 -45.27
N ALA A 472 -15.26 2.97 -44.22
CA ALA A 472 -16.72 3.00 -44.12
C ALA A 472 -17.28 4.41 -43.96
N SER A 473 -16.53 5.32 -43.33
CA SER A 473 -16.94 6.71 -43.12
C SER A 473 -15.74 7.66 -43.17
N PRO A 474 -15.30 8.07 -44.37
CA PRO A 474 -14.06 8.84 -44.57
C PRO A 474 -14.25 10.33 -44.27
N GLN A 475 -14.61 10.66 -43.03
CA GLN A 475 -14.74 12.04 -42.61
C GLN A 475 -13.37 12.68 -42.36
N PRO A 476 -13.15 13.94 -42.78
CA PRO A 476 -11.86 14.63 -42.65
C PRO A 476 -11.27 14.60 -41.24
N LYS A 477 -12.09 14.81 -40.19
CA LYS A 477 -11.64 14.86 -38.80
C LYS A 477 -11.05 13.52 -38.31
N PHE A 478 -11.65 12.40 -38.72
CA PHE A 478 -11.24 11.06 -38.31
C PHE A 478 -9.95 10.63 -39.03
N VAL A 479 -9.87 10.90 -40.33
CA VAL A 479 -8.67 10.63 -41.13
C VAL A 479 -7.50 11.49 -40.66
N ALA A 480 -7.74 12.76 -40.31
CA ALA A 480 -6.72 13.64 -39.76
C ALA A 480 -6.23 13.18 -38.38
N ALA A 481 -7.13 12.71 -37.51
CA ALA A 481 -6.75 12.16 -36.20
C ALA A 481 -5.89 10.91 -36.34
N PHE A 482 -6.31 9.95 -37.17
CA PHE A 482 -5.54 8.74 -37.47
C PHE A 482 -4.15 9.07 -38.01
N THR A 483 -4.08 9.92 -39.04
CA THR A 483 -2.83 10.35 -39.67
C THR A 483 -1.88 10.96 -38.65
N ARG A 484 -2.38 11.91 -37.84
CA ARG A 484 -1.59 12.57 -36.81
C ARG A 484 -1.07 11.56 -35.78
N THR A 485 -1.91 10.68 -35.28
CA THR A 485 -1.51 9.67 -34.28
C THR A 485 -0.44 8.73 -34.84
N MET A 486 -0.60 8.22 -36.06
CA MET A 486 0.39 7.33 -36.68
C MET A 486 1.75 8.02 -36.88
N LEU A 487 1.74 9.30 -37.29
CA LEU A 487 2.97 10.09 -37.43
C LEU A 487 3.63 10.40 -36.08
N GLU A 488 2.83 10.61 -35.02
CA GLU A 488 3.32 10.86 -33.66
C GLU A 488 3.92 9.60 -33.02
N THR A 489 3.34 8.41 -33.24
CA THR A 489 3.84 7.16 -32.68
C THR A 489 4.98 6.55 -33.48
N GLY A 490 5.08 6.85 -34.78
CA GLY A 490 6.06 6.22 -35.67
C GLY A 490 5.77 4.76 -35.98
N GLU A 491 4.57 4.27 -35.65
CA GLU A 491 4.14 2.90 -35.91
C GLU A 491 4.01 2.65 -37.42
N ALA A 492 4.53 1.51 -37.89
CA ALA A 492 4.47 1.15 -39.30
C ALA A 492 3.10 0.56 -39.68
N LEU A 493 2.50 1.07 -40.75
CA LEU A 493 1.30 0.44 -41.32
C LEU A 493 1.65 -0.85 -42.05
N SER A 494 0.81 -1.87 -41.87
CA SER A 494 0.84 -3.09 -42.68
C SER A 494 0.70 -2.76 -44.18
N ALA A 495 1.31 -3.59 -45.04
CA ALA A 495 1.20 -3.42 -46.49
C ALA A 495 -0.28 -3.43 -46.97
N ALA A 496 -1.12 -4.24 -46.32
CA ALA A 496 -2.56 -4.28 -46.59
C ALA A 496 -3.24 -2.95 -46.26
N ASN A 497 -2.95 -2.35 -45.11
CA ASN A 497 -3.51 -1.05 -44.74
C ASN A 497 -3.00 0.09 -45.64
N LYS A 498 -1.71 0.08 -46.00
CA LYS A 498 -1.16 1.03 -46.99
C LYS A 498 -1.92 0.95 -48.31
N ALA A 499 -2.18 -0.26 -48.83
CA ALA A 499 -2.92 -0.46 -50.08
C ALA A 499 -4.38 0.05 -49.99
N ARG A 500 -5.09 -0.28 -48.90
CA ARG A 500 -6.46 0.18 -48.67
C ARG A 500 -6.57 1.70 -48.57
N LEU A 501 -5.62 2.34 -47.90
CA LEU A 501 -5.58 3.81 -47.79
C LEU A 501 -5.24 4.48 -49.13
N LYS A 502 -4.31 3.91 -49.94
CA LYS A 502 -4.04 4.37 -51.31
C LYS A 502 -5.29 4.32 -52.19
N GLN A 503 -6.07 3.24 -52.07
CA GLN A 503 -7.33 3.13 -52.78
C GLN A 503 -8.31 4.24 -52.36
N LEU A 504 -8.50 4.46 -51.05
CA LEU A 504 -9.34 5.55 -50.54
C LEU A 504 -8.88 6.92 -51.06
N GLN A 505 -7.56 7.16 -51.07
CA GLN A 505 -6.96 8.40 -51.57
C GLN A 505 -7.33 8.68 -53.04
N SER A 506 -7.30 7.65 -53.89
CA SER A 506 -7.66 7.78 -55.32
C SER A 506 -9.16 7.96 -55.57
N GLN A 507 -10.01 7.41 -54.70
CA GLN A 507 -11.46 7.38 -54.89
C GLN A 507 -12.17 8.57 -54.24
N THR A 508 -11.62 9.12 -53.16
CA THR A 508 -12.24 10.24 -52.45
C THR A 508 -12.15 11.54 -53.26
N GLN A 509 -13.25 12.29 -53.29
CA GLN A 509 -13.30 13.65 -53.81
C GLN A 509 -12.95 14.70 -52.75
N ASN A 510 -12.83 14.30 -51.48
CA ASN A 510 -12.54 15.24 -50.40
C ASN A 510 -11.03 15.58 -50.37
N PRO A 511 -10.65 16.85 -50.61
CA PRO A 511 -9.24 17.24 -50.72
C PRO A 511 -8.48 17.10 -49.39
N VAL A 512 -9.16 17.28 -48.24
CA VAL A 512 -8.54 17.13 -46.91
C VAL A 512 -8.20 15.67 -46.64
N VAL A 513 -9.12 14.76 -46.93
CA VAL A 513 -8.89 13.31 -46.78
C VAL A 513 -7.73 12.87 -47.68
N ARG A 514 -7.74 13.28 -48.96
CA ARG A 514 -6.69 12.95 -49.91
C ARG A 514 -5.31 13.43 -49.45
N LYS A 515 -5.23 14.66 -48.96
CA LYS A 515 -3.99 15.26 -48.43
C LYS A 515 -3.48 14.51 -47.20
N LYS A 516 -4.34 14.22 -46.23
CA LYS A 516 -3.94 13.52 -44.99
C LYS A 516 -3.45 12.10 -45.24
N ILE A 517 -4.10 11.37 -46.15
CA ILE A 517 -3.59 10.05 -46.55
C ILE A 517 -2.24 10.16 -47.27
N ALA A 518 -2.03 11.18 -48.12
CA ALA A 518 -0.74 11.41 -48.75
C ALA A 518 0.37 11.61 -47.70
N GLU A 519 0.14 12.51 -46.74
CA GLU A 519 1.08 12.80 -45.64
C GLU A 519 1.46 11.53 -44.85
N LEU A 520 0.51 10.62 -44.64
CA LEU A 520 0.76 9.38 -43.90
C LEU A 520 1.58 8.35 -44.70
N LEU A 521 1.45 8.35 -46.03
CA LEU A 521 2.07 7.37 -46.91
C LEU A 521 3.43 7.80 -47.44
N GLU A 522 3.77 9.08 -47.32
CA GLU A 522 5.12 9.59 -47.57
C GLU A 522 6.04 9.16 -46.42
N GLU A 523 6.76 8.05 -46.59
CA GLU A 523 7.82 7.63 -45.67
C GLU A 523 8.89 8.73 -45.60
N LYS A 524 9.17 9.26 -44.40
CA LYS A 524 10.45 9.92 -44.17
C LYS A 524 11.54 8.86 -44.35
N ALA A 525 12.27 8.92 -45.46
CA ALA A 525 13.57 8.30 -45.58
C ALA A 525 14.48 8.93 -44.52
N GLY A 526 14.63 8.24 -43.39
CA GLY A 526 15.53 8.58 -42.29
C GLY A 526 16.38 7.37 -41.97
#